data_AF-A0AAQ4FMY8-F1
#
_entry.id   AF-A0AAQ4FMY8-F1
#
_cell.length_a   1.000
_cell.length_b   1.000
_cell.length_c   1.000
_cell.angle_alpha   90.00
_cell.angle_beta   90.00
_cell.angle_gamma   90.00
#
_symmetry.space_group_name_H-M   'P 1'
#
loop_
_entity.id
_entity.type
_entity.pdbx_description
1 polymer ?
#
loop_
_entity_poly.entity_id
_entity_poly.type
_entity_poly.pdbx_seq_one_letter_code
_entity_poly.pdbx_strand_id
1 'polypeptide(L)'
;MMHRLTGRIKNRVEKTRALLFHYAVNRISIISQDTSNAQVVDYVFMALDDPSHYIANKMEKAAVELEVELVALLQVVPDMKERASRISS
;
A
#
# COMPACT_ATOMS: atom_id res chain seq x y z
N MET A 1 2.71 -18.29 5.26
CA MET A 1 1.33 -18.48 4.75
C MET A 1 0.79 -17.12 4.37
N MET A 2 0.74 -16.81 3.07
CA MET A 2 0.44 -15.48 2.53
C MET A 2 -1.07 -15.37 2.33
N HIS A 3 -1.75 -14.58 3.17
CA HIS A 3 -3.19 -14.38 3.05
C HIS A 3 -3.48 -13.49 1.82
N ARG A 4 -4.21 -14.07 0.87
CA ARG A 4 -4.89 -13.46 -0.28
C ARG A 4 -5.16 -11.95 -0.08
N LEU A 5 -4.47 -11.14 -0.89
CA LEU A 5 -4.44 -9.68 -0.84
C LEU A 5 -5.83 -9.10 -1.12
N THR A 6 -6.53 -8.58 -0.10
CA THR A 6 -7.83 -7.90 -0.24
C THR A 6 -7.72 -6.46 -0.78
N GLY A 7 -6.63 -6.11 -1.48
CA GLY A 7 -6.40 -4.76 -2.00
C GLY A 7 -6.35 -3.67 -0.92
N ARG A 8 -5.88 -4.00 0.29
CA ARG A 8 -5.77 -3.04 1.41
C ARG A 8 -4.42 -3.16 2.11
N ILE A 9 -3.88 -2.03 2.55
CA ILE A 9 -2.69 -1.93 3.39
C ILE A 9 -3.14 -1.71 4.83
N LYS A 10 -2.53 -2.47 5.74
CA LYS A 10 -2.81 -2.40 7.18
C LYS A 10 -1.50 -2.21 7.93
N ASN A 11 -1.36 -1.08 8.61
CA ASN A 11 -0.24 -0.82 9.51
C ASN A 11 -0.68 -1.14 10.94
N ARG A 12 0.12 -1.92 11.66
CA ARG A 12 -0.19 -2.37 13.02
C ARG A 12 1.00 -2.13 13.95
N VAL A 13 0.71 -1.80 15.20
CA VAL A 13 1.71 -1.87 16.27
C VAL A 13 2.11 -3.33 16.46
N GLU A 14 3.41 -3.60 16.46
CA GLU A 14 3.93 -4.96 16.54
C GLU A 14 3.49 -5.70 17.83
N LYS A 15 3.71 -5.08 18.99
CA LYS A 15 3.47 -5.69 20.31
C LYS A 15 1.99 -5.93 20.62
N THR A 16 1.14 -4.96 20.32
CA THR A 16 -0.29 -5.01 20.66
C THR A 16 -1.17 -5.49 19.51
N ARG A 17 -0.60 -5.59 18.30
CA ARG A 17 -1.33 -5.81 17.03
C ARG A 17 -2.41 -4.76 16.75
N ALA A 18 -2.42 -3.65 17.50
CA ALA A 18 -3.37 -2.55 17.34
C ALA A 18 -3.25 -1.98 15.93
N LEU A 19 -4.38 -1.79 15.25
CA LEU A 19 -4.45 -1.26 13.90
C LEU A 19 -4.26 0.26 13.96
N LEU A 20 -3.19 0.76 13.35
CA LEU A 20 -2.91 2.20 13.25
C LEU A 20 -3.61 2.78 12.01
N PHE A 21 -3.40 2.13 10.87
CA PHE A 21 -3.90 2.60 9.59
C PHE A 21 -4.47 1.44 8.78
N HIS A 22 -5.53 1.73 8.02
CA HIS A 22 -6.19 0.77 7.17
C HIS A 22 -6.73 1.47 5.93
N TYR A 23 -5.95 1.45 4.87
CA TYR A 23 -6.29 2.12 3.61
C TYR A 23 -6.46 1.10 2.50
N ALA A 24 -7.38 1.39 1.58
CA ALA A 24 -7.47 0.65 0.34
C ALA A 24 -6.27 1.03 -0.56
N VAL A 25 -5.72 0.06 -1.27
CA VAL A 25 -4.54 0.24 -2.15
C VAL A 25 -4.82 1.31 -3.20
N ASN A 26 -6.06 1.38 -3.71
CA ASN A 26 -6.48 2.41 -4.68
C ASN A 26 -6.51 3.85 -4.14
N ARG A 27 -6.13 4.07 -2.87
CA ARG A 27 -5.95 5.41 -2.28
C ARG A 27 -4.49 5.82 -2.22
N ILE A 28 -3.54 4.94 -2.53
CA ILE A 28 -2.13 5.33 -2.64
C ILE A 28 -1.97 6.18 -3.89
N SER A 29 -1.42 7.37 -3.73
CA SER A 29 -1.10 8.26 -4.85
C SER A 29 0.37 8.21 -5.22
N ILE A 30 1.25 8.07 -4.23
CA ILE A 30 2.72 8.11 -4.41
C ILE A 30 3.33 6.99 -3.57
N ILE A 31 4.32 6.32 -4.16
CA ILE A 31 5.28 5.45 -3.47
C ILE A 31 6.66 6.01 -3.79
N SER A 32 7.53 6.13 -2.79
CA SER A 32 8.91 6.60 -2.99
C SER A 32 9.88 5.86 -2.08
N GLN A 33 11.08 5.61 -2.59
CA GLN A 33 12.21 5.18 -1.76
C GLN A 33 12.99 6.39 -1.24
N ASP A 34 13.50 6.28 -0.01
CA ASP A 34 14.48 7.23 0.50
C ASP A 34 15.84 6.97 -0.15
N THR A 35 16.33 7.95 -0.91
CA THR A 35 17.64 7.88 -1.58
C THR A 35 18.82 7.87 -0.61
N SER A 36 18.59 8.31 0.64
CA SER A 36 19.59 8.31 1.72
C SER A 36 19.54 7.04 2.56
N ASN A 37 18.46 6.23 2.46
CA ASN A 37 18.30 5.01 3.23
C ASN A 37 17.47 3.94 2.51
N ALA A 38 18.15 2.93 1.97
CA ALA A 38 17.52 1.81 1.25
C ALA A 38 16.54 0.96 2.09
N GLN A 39 16.51 1.13 3.41
CA GLN A 39 15.56 0.44 4.29
C GLN A 39 14.26 1.25 4.49
N VAL A 40 14.14 2.44 3.91
CA VAL A 40 12.96 3.29 4.07
C VAL A 40 12.16 3.32 2.77
N VAL A 41 10.86 3.04 2.91
CA VAL A 41 9.88 3.26 1.86
C VAL A 41 8.77 4.13 2.41
N ASP A 42 8.36 5.09 1.58
CA ASP A 42 7.33 6.04 1.88
C ASP A 42 6.15 5.83 0.94
N TYR A 43 4.96 6.11 1.45
CA TYR A 43 3.77 6.20 0.64
C TYR A 43 2.82 7.29 1.12
N VAL A 44 2.14 7.91 0.16
CA VAL A 44 1.11 8.93 0.41
C VAL A 44 -0.25 8.33 0.11
N PHE A 45 -1.16 8.44 1.06
CA PHE A 45 -2.58 8.15 0.84
C PHE A 45 -3.35 9.44 0.61
N MET A 46 -4.13 9.48 -0.45
CA MET A 46 -5.20 10.45 -0.60
C MET A 46 -6.43 9.95 0.16
N ALA A 47 -6.90 10.75 1.11
CA ALA A 47 -8.24 10.61 1.64
C ALA A 47 -9.16 11.59 0.91
N LEU A 48 -10.41 11.18 0.65
CA LEU A 48 -11.38 12.03 -0.04
C LEU A 48 -11.86 13.17 0.86
N ASP A 49 -11.94 12.89 2.17
CA ASP A 49 -12.50 13.80 3.18
C ASP A 49 -11.48 14.24 4.24
N ASP A 50 -10.25 13.72 4.17
CA ASP A 50 -9.16 14.04 5.10
C ASP A 50 -7.91 14.52 4.33
N PRO A 51 -6.99 15.25 4.99
CA PRO A 51 -5.69 15.57 4.40
C PRO A 51 -4.94 14.32 3.92
N SER A 52 -4.08 14.51 2.92
CA SER A 52 -3.18 13.44 2.49
C SER A 52 -2.29 12.99 3.65
N HIS A 53 -2.18 11.68 3.84
CA HIS A 53 -1.35 11.11 4.90
C HIS A 53 -0.06 10.58 4.29
N TYR A 54 1.07 11.13 4.74
CA TYR A 54 2.39 10.60 4.43
C TYR A 54 2.81 9.60 5.50
N ILE A 55 3.23 8.41 5.09
CA ILE A 55 3.71 7.36 5.98
C ILE A 55 5.09 6.89 5.50
N ALA A 56 6.09 7.07 6.36
CA ALA A 56 7.42 6.51 6.19
C ALA A 56 7.55 5.22 7.00
N ASN A 57 7.98 4.13 6.36
CA ASN A 57 8.25 2.87 7.05
C ASN A 57 9.71 2.50 6.94
N LYS A 58 10.31 2.28 8.10
CA LYS A 58 11.62 1.66 8.20
C LYS A 58 11.46 0.14 8.26
N MET A 59 12.14 -0.52 7.35
CA MET A 59 12.16 -1.97 7.20
C MET A 59 13.43 -2.55 7.83
N GLU A 60 13.39 -3.82 8.24
CA GLU A 60 14.59 -4.53 8.71
C GLU A 60 15.57 -4.84 7.56
N LYS A 61 15.03 -5.00 6.35
CA LYS A 61 15.76 -5.26 5.10
C LYS A 61 15.56 -4.13 4.11
N ALA A 62 16.19 -4.22 2.93
CA ALA A 62 15.97 -3.27 1.86
C ALA A 62 14.47 -3.19 1.51
N ALA A 63 13.94 -1.98 1.42
CA ALA A 63 12.51 -1.74 1.22
C ALA A 63 12.05 -1.94 -0.23
N VAL A 64 12.99 -2.23 -1.14
CA VAL A 64 12.74 -2.48 -2.57
C VAL A 64 11.73 -3.61 -2.83
N GLU A 65 11.77 -4.67 -2.02
CA GLU A 65 10.81 -5.79 -2.17
C GLU A 65 9.38 -5.32 -1.88
N LEU A 66 9.19 -4.48 -0.87
CA LEU A 66 7.89 -3.93 -0.51
C LEU A 66 7.40 -2.94 -1.57
N GLU A 67 8.28 -2.09 -2.11
CA GLU A 67 7.92 -1.20 -3.21
C GLU A 67 7.40 -1.97 -4.43
N VAL A 68 8.13 -3.01 -4.86
CA VAL A 68 7.72 -3.86 -5.99
C VAL A 68 6.35 -4.49 -5.73
N GLU A 69 6.10 -4.99 -4.52
CA GLU A 69 4.80 -5.57 -4.15
C GLU A 69 3.68 -4.52 -4.19
N LEU A 70 3.93 -3.31 -3.67
CA LEU A 70 2.96 -2.21 -3.68
C LEU A 70 2.61 -1.76 -5.11
N VAL A 71 3.61 -1.65 -5.99
CA VAL A 71 3.42 -1.32 -7.41
C VAL A 71 2.62 -2.42 -8.11
N ALA A 72 2.96 -3.70 -7.90
CA ALA A 72 2.21 -4.82 -8.47
C ALA A 72 0.74 -4.80 -8.00
N LEU A 73 0.50 -4.53 -6.72
CA LEU A 73 -0.84 -4.38 -6.17
C LEU A 73 -1.62 -3.22 -6.82
N LEU A 74 -0.97 -2.10 -7.10
CA LEU A 74 -1.58 -0.96 -7.78
C LEU A 74 -1.92 -1.25 -9.25
N GLN A 75 -1.14 -2.08 -9.92
CA GLN A 75 -1.41 -2.47 -11.32
C GLN A 75 -2.58 -3.46 -11.43
N VAL A 76 -2.76 -4.35 -10.45
CA VAL A 76 -3.83 -5.36 -10.47
C VAL A 76 -5.21 -4.78 -10.16
N VAL A 77 -5.30 -3.71 -9.36
CA VAL A 77 -6.60 -3.15 -8.94
C VAL A 77 -7.42 -2.53 -10.11
N PRO A 78 -6.82 -1.73 -11.02
CA PRO A 78 -7.49 -1.26 -12.24
C PRO A 78 -7.99 -2.42 -13.11
N ASP A 79 -7.14 -3.42 -13.36
CA ASP A 79 -7.46 -4.59 -14.19
C ASP A 79 -8.65 -5.38 -13.63
N MET A 80 -8.75 -5.51 -12.31
CA MET A 80 -9.90 -6.16 -11.67
C MET A 80 -11.19 -5.36 -11.82
N LYS A 81 -11.14 -4.02 -11.77
CA LYS A 81 -12.32 -3.17 -11.98
C LYS A 81 -12.82 -3.22 -13.42
N GLU A 82 -11.90 -3.20 -14.38
CA GLU A 82 -12.22 -3.26 -15.81
C GLU A 82 -12.75 -4.64 -16.21
N ARG A 83 -12.20 -5.70 -15.61
CA ARG A 83 -12.71 -7.06 -15.83
C ARG A 83 -14.09 -7.27 -15.19
N ALA A 84 -14.34 -6.67 -14.03
CA ALA A 84 -15.66 -6.74 -13.39
C ALA A 84 -16.74 -6.02 -14.21
N SER A 85 -16.46 -4.83 -14.77
CA SER A 85 -17.42 -4.11 -15.60
C SER A 85 -17.76 -4.84 -16.91
N ARG A 86 -16.78 -5.54 -17.51
CA ARG A 86 -16.98 -6.35 -18.72
C ARG A 86 -17.77 -7.64 -18.49
N ILE A 87 -17.75 -8.20 -17.27
CA ILE A 87 -18.50 -9.44 -16.93
C ILE A 87 -19.95 -9.12 -16.54
N SER A 88 -20.24 -7.89 -16.09
CA SER A 88 -21.59 -7.43 -15.78
C SER A 88 -22.32 -6.75 -16.94
N SER A 89 -21.73 -6.79 -18.15
CA SER A 89 -22.29 -6.26 -19.40
C SER A 89 -22.68 -7.41 -20.32
#